data_AF-A0AAV2BFZ3-F1
#
_entry.id   AF-A0AAV2BFZ3-F1
#
_cell.length_a   1.000
_cell.length_b   1.000
_cell.length_c   1.000
_cell.angle_alpha   90.00
_cell.angle_beta   90.00
_cell.angle_gamma   90.00
#
_symmetry.space_group_name_H-M   'P 1'
#
loop_
_entity.id
_entity.type
_entity.pdbx_description
1 polymer ?
#
loop_
_entity_poly.entity_id
_entity_poly.type
_entity_poly.pdbx_seq_one_letter_code
_entity_poly.pdbx_strand_id
1 'polypeptide(L)'
;MFSTPHGLEVHSRRSHSGKRPFACELCNKTFGHEVSLSQHRAIHTAERTFECKQCGKSFKRSSTLSTHLLIHSGEKPHKCTVCGKAFSQSSNLITHSRKHTGFKPFACDICGRAFQRKVDLRRHKETQHSDLRQLH
;
A
#
# COMPACT_ATOMS: atom_id res chain seq x y z
N MET A 1 -11.60 -20.33 3.71
CA MET A 1 -12.07 -21.44 4.56
C MET A 1 -10.84 -22.26 4.96
N PHE A 2 -10.64 -22.52 6.25
CA PHE A 2 -9.48 -23.30 6.71
C PHE A 2 -9.80 -24.78 6.60
N SER A 3 -8.91 -25.54 5.96
CA SER A 3 -9.10 -26.97 5.71
C SER A 3 -8.89 -27.82 6.97
N THR A 4 -8.28 -27.27 8.02
CA THR A 4 -8.04 -27.98 9.29
C THR A 4 -8.20 -27.06 10.51
N PRO A 5 -8.59 -27.60 11.68
CA PRO A 5 -8.66 -26.86 12.94
C PRO A 5 -7.32 -26.23 13.35
N HIS A 6 -6.21 -26.90 13.06
CA HIS A 6 -4.86 -26.37 13.29
C HIS A 6 -4.59 -25.12 12.44
N GLY A 7 -5.02 -25.11 11.18
CA GLY A 7 -4.92 -23.94 10.30
C GLY A 7 -5.71 -22.75 10.84
N LEU A 8 -6.88 -22.98 11.44
CA LEU A 8 -7.70 -21.96 12.08
C LEU A 8 -7.06 -21.43 13.37
N GLU A 9 -6.51 -22.30 14.22
CA GLU A 9 -5.83 -21.88 15.46
C GLU A 9 -4.57 -21.05 15.16
N VAL A 10 -3.75 -21.52 14.21
CA VAL A 10 -2.57 -20.79 13.74
C VAL A 10 -2.96 -19.47 13.08
N HIS A 11 -4.02 -19.43 12.28
CA HIS A 11 -4.54 -18.20 11.69
C HIS A 11 -5.03 -17.22 12.75
N SER A 12 -5.82 -17.68 13.72
CA SER A 12 -6.38 -16.85 14.79
C SER A 12 -5.29 -16.27 15.69
N ARG A 13 -4.32 -17.10 16.10
CA ARG A 13 -3.14 -16.65 16.86
C ARG A 13 -2.34 -15.59 16.08
N ARG A 14 -2.19 -15.72 14.77
CA ARG A 14 -1.35 -14.81 13.96
C ARG A 14 -2.07 -13.57 13.44
N SER A 15 -3.40 -13.62 13.27
CA SER A 15 -4.18 -12.58 12.57
C SER A 15 -5.10 -11.79 13.50
N HIS A 16 -5.57 -12.38 14.60
CA HIS A 16 -6.55 -11.75 15.49
C HIS A 16 -6.03 -11.46 16.90
N SER A 17 -4.95 -12.12 17.36
CA SER A 17 -4.43 -11.92 18.72
C SER A 17 -3.54 -10.69 18.91
N GLY A 18 -3.22 -9.96 17.85
CA GLY A 18 -2.27 -8.83 17.89
C GLY A 18 -0.81 -9.23 18.17
N LYS A 19 -0.52 -10.51 18.47
CA LYS A 19 0.84 -11.01 18.72
C LYS A 19 1.66 -10.96 17.43
N ARG A 20 2.62 -10.04 17.40
CA ARG A 20 3.59 -9.85 16.32
C ARG A 20 4.99 -10.17 16.87
N PRO A 21 5.36 -11.46 16.99
CA PRO A 21 6.53 -11.88 17.76
C PRO A 21 7.87 -11.51 17.09
N PHE A 22 7.85 -11.16 15.81
CA PHE A 22 9.06 -10.86 15.05
C PHE A 22 9.33 -9.36 15.07
N ALA A 23 10.29 -8.89 15.87
CA ALA A 23 10.66 -7.48 15.96
C ALA A 23 11.90 -7.16 15.11
N CYS A 24 11.96 -5.95 14.57
CA CYS A 24 13.13 -5.42 13.90
C CYS A 24 14.01 -4.66 14.90
N GLU A 25 15.21 -5.17 15.19
CA GLU A 25 16.17 -4.53 16.11
C GLU A 25 16.58 -3.10 15.71
N LEU A 26 16.46 -2.74 14.42
CA LEU A 26 16.85 -1.42 13.92
C LEU A 26 15.78 -0.34 14.10
N CYS A 27 14.49 -0.72 14.25
CA CYS A 27 13.40 0.26 14.36
C CYS A 27 12.21 -0.18 15.21
N ASN A 28 12.35 -1.29 15.95
CA ASN A 28 11.37 -1.92 16.82
C ASN A 28 9.99 -2.21 16.20
N LYS A 29 9.89 -2.20 14.86
CA LYS A 29 8.66 -2.62 14.18
C LYS A 29 8.46 -4.12 14.31
N THR A 30 7.25 -4.52 14.68
CA THR A 30 6.88 -5.92 14.86
C THR A 30 6.15 -6.49 13.66
N PHE A 31 6.24 -7.79 13.43
CA PHE A 31 5.66 -8.51 12.30
C PHE A 31 5.02 -9.83 12.78
N GLY A 32 3.94 -10.25 12.12
CA GLY A 32 3.28 -11.53 12.43
C GLY A 32 4.01 -12.76 11.87
N HIS A 33 4.92 -12.54 10.91
CA HIS A 33 5.68 -13.60 10.24
C HIS A 33 7.14 -13.20 10.06
N GLU A 34 8.04 -14.18 10.19
CA GLU A 34 9.48 -14.02 9.99
C GLU A 34 9.82 -13.54 8.57
N VAL A 35 9.15 -14.08 7.54
CA VAL A 35 9.35 -13.65 6.14
C VAL A 35 9.05 -12.16 5.98
N SER A 36 8.06 -11.63 6.71
CA SER A 36 7.75 -10.20 6.69
C SER A 36 8.82 -9.36 7.39
N LEU A 37 9.41 -9.86 8.49
CA LEU A 37 10.56 -9.22 9.15
C LEU A 37 11.81 -9.25 8.24
N SER A 38 12.10 -10.38 7.60
CA SER A 38 13.22 -10.53 6.67
C SER A 38 13.10 -9.57 5.48
N GLN A 39 11.93 -9.53 4.83
CA GLN A 39 11.65 -8.56 3.78
C GLN A 39 11.71 -7.11 4.28
N HIS A 40 11.30 -6.86 5.53
CA HIS A 40 11.42 -5.55 6.14
C HIS A 40 12.89 -5.17 6.36
N ARG A 41 13.77 -6.08 6.79
CA ARG A 41 15.20 -5.79 6.99
C ARG A 41 15.89 -5.27 5.72
N ALA A 42 15.45 -5.74 4.55
CA ALA A 42 15.90 -5.20 3.26
C ALA A 42 15.60 -3.70 3.06
N ILE A 43 14.77 -3.07 3.90
CA ILE A 43 14.63 -1.61 3.86
C ILE A 43 15.83 -0.87 4.44
N HIS A 44 16.50 -1.48 5.42
CA HIS A 44 17.64 -0.92 6.13
C HIS A 44 18.95 -1.18 5.39
N THR A 45 19.06 -2.31 4.68
CA THR A 45 20.33 -2.72 4.04
C THR A 45 20.58 -2.10 2.67
N ALA A 46 19.70 -1.22 2.15
CA ALA A 46 19.74 -0.72 0.76
C ALA A 46 19.85 -1.80 -0.35
N GLU A 47 19.84 -3.08 0.02
CA GLU A 47 19.89 -4.22 -0.88
C GLU A 47 18.60 -4.27 -1.69
N ARG A 48 18.72 -3.95 -2.98
CA ARG A 48 17.64 -4.04 -3.95
C ARG A 48 17.97 -5.22 -4.84
N THR A 49 17.51 -6.40 -4.42
CA THR A 49 17.88 -7.69 -5.01
C THR A 49 17.23 -7.95 -6.38
N PHE A 50 16.16 -7.22 -6.74
CA PHE A 50 15.40 -7.47 -7.97
C PHE A 50 15.60 -6.33 -8.97
N GLU A 51 16.47 -6.51 -9.94
CA GLU A 51 16.80 -5.51 -10.96
C GLU A 51 15.96 -5.68 -12.23
N CYS A 52 15.44 -4.57 -12.76
CA CYS A 52 14.87 -4.53 -14.10
C CYS A 52 15.97 -4.46 -15.16
N LYS A 53 16.11 -5.50 -15.97
CA LYS A 53 17.13 -5.55 -17.03
C LYS A 53 16.92 -4.55 -18.17
N GLN A 54 15.71 -4.00 -18.32
CA GLN A 54 15.41 -3.02 -19.36
C GLN A 54 15.81 -1.58 -18.98
N CYS A 55 15.81 -1.22 -17.70
CA CYS A 55 16.10 0.15 -17.26
C CYS A 55 17.05 0.26 -16.06
N GLY A 56 17.64 -0.85 -15.60
CA GLY A 56 18.57 -0.90 -14.46
C GLY A 56 17.94 -0.58 -13.10
N LYS A 57 16.62 -0.36 -13.01
CA LYS A 57 15.96 -0.02 -11.75
C LYS A 57 15.87 -1.25 -10.85
N SER A 58 16.34 -1.11 -9.62
CA SER A 58 16.27 -2.19 -8.63
C SER A 58 15.12 -2.01 -7.63
N PHE A 59 14.54 -3.13 -7.21
CA PHE A 59 13.39 -3.24 -6.33
C PHE A 59 13.71 -4.16 -5.15
N LYS A 60 13.05 -3.91 -4.01
CA LYS A 60 13.20 -4.72 -2.78
C LYS A 60 12.41 -6.03 -2.82
N ARG A 61 11.48 -6.18 -3.77
CA ARG A 61 10.57 -7.34 -3.87
C ARG A 61 10.34 -7.72 -5.33
N SER A 62 10.32 -9.01 -5.62
CA SER A 62 10.02 -9.55 -6.95
C SER A 62 8.66 -9.08 -7.48
N SER A 63 7.61 -9.10 -6.64
CA SER A 63 6.28 -8.62 -7.01
C SER A 63 6.25 -7.15 -7.43
N THR A 64 7.13 -6.32 -6.84
CA THR A 64 7.25 -4.91 -7.22
C THR A 64 7.97 -4.76 -8.55
N LEU A 65 8.97 -5.61 -8.84
CA LEU A 65 9.57 -5.70 -10.17
C LEU A 65 8.54 -6.19 -11.20
N SER A 66 7.77 -7.25 -10.94
CA SER A 66 6.75 -7.77 -11.87
C SER A 66 5.72 -6.71 -12.25
N THR A 67 5.21 -5.96 -11.26
CA THR A 67 4.28 -4.85 -11.51
C THR A 67 4.94 -3.67 -12.23
N HIS A 68 6.24 -3.44 -12.02
CA HIS A 68 7.01 -2.45 -12.77
C HIS A 68 7.18 -2.84 -14.24
N LEU A 69 7.39 -4.12 -14.56
CA LEU A 69 7.56 -4.59 -15.94
C LEU A 69 6.32 -4.30 -16.81
N LEU A 70 5.13 -4.17 -16.21
CA LEU A 70 3.91 -3.74 -16.92
C LEU A 70 4.03 -2.34 -17.54
N ILE A 71 4.93 -1.49 -17.02
CA ILE A 71 5.20 -0.17 -17.60
C ILE A 71 5.92 -0.33 -18.94
N HIS A 72 6.81 -1.31 -19.04
CA HIS A 72 7.57 -1.58 -20.25
C HIS A 72 6.75 -2.33 -21.30
N SER A 73 5.95 -3.32 -20.90
CA SER A 73 5.05 -4.03 -21.83
C SER A 73 3.85 -3.19 -22.25
N GLY A 74 3.49 -2.16 -21.47
CA GLY A 74 2.27 -1.39 -21.67
C GLY A 74 1.00 -2.12 -21.22
N GLU A 75 1.12 -3.33 -20.67
CA GLU A 75 -0.01 -4.12 -20.21
C GLU A 75 -0.75 -3.42 -19.06
N LYS A 76 -2.09 -3.45 -19.15
CA LYS A 76 -2.98 -2.85 -18.15
C LYS A 76 -4.10 -3.84 -17.81
N PRO A 77 -3.82 -4.84 -16.96
CA PRO A 77 -4.75 -5.94 -16.71
C PRO A 77 -6.07 -5.50 -16.05
N HIS A 78 -6.09 -4.32 -15.41
CA HIS A 78 -7.23 -3.89 -14.60
C HIS A 78 -8.06 -2.84 -15.35
N LYS A 79 -9.14 -3.28 -15.98
CA LYS A 79 -10.05 -2.41 -16.76
C LYS A 79 -11.22 -1.91 -15.92
N CYS A 80 -11.52 -0.62 -16.03
CA CYS A 80 -12.74 -0.04 -15.48
C CYS A 80 -13.94 -0.45 -16.34
N THR A 81 -14.94 -1.05 -15.70
CA THR A 81 -16.17 -1.50 -16.37
C THR A 81 -17.07 -0.33 -16.80
N VAL A 82 -16.98 0.81 -16.10
CA VAL A 82 -17.83 1.99 -16.37
C VAL A 82 -17.35 2.78 -17.59
N CYS A 83 -16.05 3.04 -17.72
CA CYS A 83 -15.51 3.90 -18.78
C CYS A 83 -14.43 3.23 -19.66
N GLY A 84 -14.19 1.94 -19.48
CA GLY A 84 -13.21 1.18 -20.26
C GLY A 84 -11.74 1.50 -19.97
N LYS A 85 -11.43 2.50 -19.13
CA LYS A 85 -10.05 2.89 -18.82
C LYS A 85 -9.31 1.78 -18.08
N ALA A 86 -8.12 1.42 -18.57
CA ALA A 86 -7.31 0.34 -18.01
C ALA A 86 -6.13 0.86 -17.17
N PHE A 87 -5.70 0.06 -16.19
CA PHE A 87 -4.62 0.35 -15.23
C PHE A 87 -3.70 -0.86 -15.07
N SER A 88 -2.42 -0.61 -14.81
CA SER A 88 -1.42 -1.65 -14.50
C SER A 88 -1.51 -2.18 -13.07
N GLN A 89 -2.20 -1.48 -12.16
CA GLN A 89 -2.39 -1.90 -10.77
C GLN A 89 -3.85 -1.80 -10.35
N SER A 90 -4.34 -2.80 -9.61
CA SER A 90 -5.71 -2.86 -9.10
C SER A 90 -6.05 -1.71 -8.15
N SER A 91 -5.12 -1.29 -7.30
CA SER A 91 -5.25 -0.15 -6.38
C SER A 91 -5.56 1.17 -7.13
N ASN A 92 -4.98 1.35 -8.31
CA ASN A 92 -5.23 2.50 -9.17
C ASN A 92 -6.63 2.44 -9.78
N LEU A 93 -7.09 1.25 -10.19
CA LEU A 93 -8.47 1.06 -10.65
C LEU A 93 -9.49 1.35 -9.53
N ILE A 94 -9.26 0.85 -8.31
CA ILE A 94 -10.12 1.10 -7.15
C ILE A 94 -10.17 2.59 -6.82
N THR A 95 -9.02 3.27 -6.86
CA THR A 95 -9.00 4.72 -6.61
C THR A 95 -9.69 5.49 -7.72
N HIS A 96 -9.56 5.04 -8.98
CA HIS A 96 -10.23 5.62 -10.12
C HIS A 96 -11.75 5.44 -10.04
N SER A 97 -12.25 4.28 -9.64
CA SER A 97 -13.70 4.00 -9.61
C SER A 97 -14.47 4.91 -8.63
N ARG A 98 -13.80 5.45 -7.61
CA ARG A 98 -14.35 6.49 -6.72
C ARG A 98 -14.81 7.75 -7.45
N LYS A 99 -14.29 7.99 -8.66
CA LYS A 99 -14.74 9.09 -9.50
C LYS A 99 -16.14 8.88 -10.05
N HIS A 100 -16.49 7.63 -10.34
CA HIS A 100 -17.80 7.27 -10.86
C HIS A 100 -18.85 7.22 -9.75
N THR A 101 -18.48 6.77 -8.56
CA THR A 101 -19.40 6.69 -7.42
C THR A 101 -19.51 7.99 -6.62
N GLY A 102 -18.64 8.96 -6.87
CA GLY A 102 -18.51 10.17 -6.04
C GLY A 102 -17.99 9.91 -4.63
N PHE A 103 -17.56 8.67 -4.31
CA PHE A 103 -17.14 8.29 -2.96
C PHE A 103 -15.86 9.04 -2.53
N LYS A 104 -15.93 9.74 -1.39
CA LYS A 104 -14.86 10.58 -0.86
C LYS A 104 -14.57 10.20 0.61
N PRO A 105 -13.75 9.17 0.85
CA PRO A 105 -13.53 8.64 2.21
C PRO A 105 -12.65 9.53 3.09
N PHE A 106 -12.05 10.59 2.56
CA PHE A 106 -11.09 11.41 3.29
C PHE A 106 -11.65 12.81 3.52
N ALA A 107 -12.19 13.07 4.70
CA ALA A 107 -12.66 14.39 5.11
C ALA A 107 -11.55 15.21 5.78
N CYS A 108 -11.56 16.52 5.53
CA CYS A 108 -10.82 17.47 6.33
C CYS A 108 -11.51 17.61 7.69
N ASP A 109 -10.75 17.45 8.76
CA ASP A 109 -11.15 17.68 10.15
C ASP A 109 -11.36 19.16 10.48
N ILE A 110 -10.73 20.07 9.73
CA ILE A 110 -10.83 21.52 9.97
C ILE A 110 -12.05 22.12 9.27
N CYS A 111 -12.25 21.82 7.97
CA CYS A 111 -13.32 22.45 7.18
C CYS A 111 -14.38 21.46 6.65
N GLY A 112 -14.32 20.18 7.00
CA GLY A 112 -15.29 19.16 6.57
C GLY A 112 -15.18 18.73 5.10
N ARG A 113 -14.36 19.39 4.27
CA ARG A 113 -14.27 19.09 2.84
C ARG A 113 -13.74 17.68 2.60
N ALA A 114 -14.46 16.91 1.78
CA ALA A 114 -14.14 15.51 1.48
C ALA A 114 -13.39 15.33 0.14
N PHE A 115 -12.47 14.37 0.12
CA PHE A 115 -11.57 14.06 -0.99
C PHE A 115 -11.55 12.58 -1.34
N GLN A 116 -11.27 12.26 -2.60
CA GLN A 116 -11.19 10.87 -3.11
C GLN A 116 -9.88 10.17 -2.74
N ARG A 117 -8.80 10.94 -2.52
CA ARG A 117 -7.46 10.44 -2.20
C ARG A 117 -6.87 11.20 -1.01
N LYS A 118 -6.13 10.48 -0.16
CA LYS A 118 -5.42 11.04 1.00
C LYS A 118 -4.41 12.14 0.61
N VAL A 119 -3.76 12.01 -0.55
CA VAL A 119 -2.81 13.02 -1.04
C VAL A 119 -3.49 14.36 -1.37
N ASP A 120 -4.73 14.32 -1.84
CA ASP A 120 -5.49 15.53 -2.15
C ASP A 120 -5.89 16.24 -0.84
N LEU A 121 -6.32 15.48 0.17
CA LEU A 121 -6.57 16.00 1.52
C LEU A 121 -5.29 16.59 2.16
N ARG A 122 -4.16 15.89 2.06
CA ARG A 122 -2.88 16.37 2.62
C ARG A 122 -2.48 17.70 2.00
N ARG A 123 -2.49 17.80 0.67
CA ARG A 123 -2.19 19.05 -0.06
C ARG A 123 -3.18 20.15 0.30
N HIS A 124 -4.47 19.83 0.42
CA HIS A 124 -5.47 20.80 0.86
C HIS A 124 -5.14 21.34 2.27
N LYS A 125 -4.83 20.47 3.23
CA LYS A 125 -4.39 20.90 4.57
C LYS A 125 -3.12 21.76 4.52
N GLU A 126 -2.13 21.36 3.72
CA GLU A 126 -0.86 22.10 3.59
C GLU A 126 -1.05 23.49 2.95
N THR A 127 -2.02 23.66 2.05
CA THR A 127 -2.22 24.92 1.31
C THR A 127 -3.31 25.82 1.88
N GLN A 128 -4.22 25.28 2.67
CA GLN A 128 -5.41 26.00 3.17
C GLN A 128 -5.48 26.05 4.70
N HIS A 129 -4.68 25.21 5.38
CA HIS A 129 -4.64 25.09 6.84
C HIS A 129 -3.20 24.95 7.35
N SER A 130 -2.22 25.51 6.62
CA SER A 130 -0.79 25.54 7.01
C SER A 130 -0.60 26.17 8.39
N ASP A 131 -1.40 27.19 8.69
CA ASP A 131 -1.18 28.07 9.84
C ASP A 131 -1.84 27.54 11.13
N LEU A 132 -2.64 26.47 11.04
CA LEU A 132 -3.30 25.84 12.19
C LEU A 132 -2.49 24.68 12.79
N ARG A 133 -1.24 24.48 12.36
CA ARG A 133 -0.33 23.44 12.90
C ARG A 133 0.50 23.89 14.11
N GLN A 134 0.06 24.92 14.85
CA GLN A 134 0.75 25.39 16.06
C GLN A 134 -0.03 25.24 17.37
N LEU A 135 -1.13 24.50 17.38
CA LEU A 135 -1.87 24.18 18.62
C LEU A 135 -2.14 22.67 18.68
N HIS A 136 -1.11 21.92 19.10
CA HIS A 136 -1.15 20.74 19.98
C HIS A 136 0.25 20.14 20.11
#